data_AF-A0AAF0FRL2-F1
#
_entry.id   AF-A0AAF0FRL2-F1
#
_cell.length_a   1.000
_cell.length_b   1.000
_cell.length_c   1.000
_cell.angle_alpha   90.00
_cell.angle_beta   90.00
_cell.angle_gamma   90.00
#
_symmetry.space_group_name_H-M   'P 1'
#
loop_
_entity.id
_entity.type
_entity.pdbx_description
1 polymer ?
#
loop_
_entity_poly.entity_id
_entity_poly.type
_entity_poly.pdbx_seq_one_letter_code
_entity_poly.pdbx_strand_id
1 'polypeptide(L)'
;MPRLFMMRVYLSTSDLKVMPGYYSPFLREKECAGLIPIPDEHIPQDRLPAHLDPCRAIEPCTGLKYEMLQPLEWSWILHRDPRLDLGFYTDPRFNRVRSGDIVLFVAGLAEYPRGFWGSRRWSIKEIRRVFTDSVRQGKAGIYVVGGIIVEKVLNISRLKDGWKKALEIAPILKYSPHYYHGNDYPVALIGKSFILEPPLPVSKPVPGKLVGPPTRLLVKLLGEEKAYAYARKNYRKSSGRAEVEMEKILYVLRMNAKILF
;
A
#
# COMPACT_ATOMS: atom_id res chain seq x y z
N MET A 1 8.49 0.98 24.60
CA MET A 1 7.69 0.03 23.78
C MET A 1 7.66 0.48 22.32
N PRO A 2 7.76 -0.46 21.37
CA PRO A 2 7.47 -0.24 19.94
C PRO A 2 6.05 0.26 19.73
N ARG A 3 5.84 1.06 18.68
CA ARG A 3 4.52 1.53 18.28
C ARG A 3 4.16 0.91 16.94
N LEU A 4 2.92 0.47 16.83
CA LEU A 4 2.32 -0.01 15.60
C LEU A 4 1.58 1.14 14.92
N PHE A 5 1.89 1.35 13.65
CA PHE A 5 1.16 2.23 12.75
C PHE A 5 0.54 1.40 11.64
N MET A 6 -0.78 1.35 11.56
CA MET A 6 -1.47 0.78 10.40
C MET A 6 -1.85 1.89 9.45
N MET A 7 -1.41 1.77 8.21
CA MET A 7 -1.53 2.84 7.24
C MET A 7 -1.99 2.31 5.90
N ARG A 8 -3.10 2.86 5.41
CA ARG A 8 -3.59 2.60 4.06
C ARG A 8 -2.70 3.31 3.03
N VAL A 9 -2.03 2.55 2.18
CA VAL A 9 -1.05 3.06 1.19
C VAL A 9 -1.43 2.81 -0.25
N TYR A 10 -2.24 1.79 -0.50
CA TYR A 10 -2.73 1.49 -1.84
C TYR A 10 -4.19 1.88 -1.91
N LEU A 11 -4.49 2.72 -2.90
CA LEU A 11 -5.81 3.20 -3.28
C LEU A 11 -6.80 3.36 -2.14
N SER A 12 -6.73 4.55 -1.54
CA SER A 12 -7.89 5.13 -0.90
C SER A 12 -8.79 5.71 -1.98
N THR A 13 -10.05 5.29 -1.95
CA THR A 13 -11.11 5.81 -2.83
C THR A 13 -11.41 7.30 -2.57
N SER A 14 -10.70 7.97 -1.67
CA SER A 14 -10.83 9.41 -1.42
C SER A 14 -9.79 10.28 -2.10
N ASP A 15 -8.66 9.71 -2.53
CA ASP A 15 -7.46 10.50 -2.82
C ASP A 15 -7.39 10.91 -4.30
N LEU A 16 -8.18 10.26 -5.15
CA LEU A 16 -8.53 10.78 -6.46
C LEU A 16 -9.69 11.74 -6.26
N LYS A 17 -9.40 13.05 -6.21
CA LYS A 17 -10.38 14.15 -6.07
C LYS A 17 -11.56 14.06 -7.05
N VAL A 18 -11.45 13.22 -8.08
CA VAL A 18 -12.49 12.99 -9.08
C VAL A 18 -13.22 11.64 -8.91
N MET A 19 -12.63 10.56 -8.36
CA MET A 19 -13.24 9.22 -8.49
C MET A 19 -12.83 8.16 -7.43
N PRO A 20 -13.69 7.88 -6.43
CA PRO A 20 -13.57 6.71 -5.54
C PRO A 20 -13.75 5.35 -6.25
N GLY A 21 -12.93 4.33 -5.95
CA GLY A 21 -13.41 2.93 -5.98
C GLY A 21 -12.76 1.93 -6.95
N TYR A 22 -11.44 1.85 -7.08
CA TYR A 22 -10.82 0.63 -7.65
C TYR A 22 -9.80 0.05 -6.66
N TYR A 23 -9.88 -1.26 -6.46
CA TYR A 23 -9.09 -1.99 -5.47
C TYR A 23 -8.05 -2.83 -6.21
N SER A 24 -6.93 -3.06 -5.54
CA SER A 24 -5.85 -3.90 -6.05
C SER A 24 -6.32 -5.36 -6.22
N PRO A 25 -5.94 -6.07 -7.30
CA PRO A 25 -6.35 -7.45 -7.51
C PRO A 25 -5.84 -8.36 -6.40
N PHE A 26 -6.73 -9.23 -5.91
CA PHE A 26 -6.36 -10.37 -5.08
C PHE A 26 -6.59 -11.66 -5.86
N LEU A 27 -5.50 -12.38 -6.12
CA LEU A 27 -5.53 -13.68 -6.76
C LEU A 27 -5.56 -14.74 -5.66
N ARG A 28 -6.76 -15.12 -5.21
CA ARG A 28 -6.95 -16.13 -4.15
C ARG A 28 -6.18 -17.43 -4.41
N GLU A 29 -6.19 -17.89 -5.66
CA GLU A 29 -5.51 -19.13 -6.09
C GLU A 29 -4.00 -19.09 -5.85
N LYS A 30 -3.39 -17.90 -5.89
CA LYS A 30 -1.96 -17.68 -5.68
C LYS A 30 -1.66 -17.10 -4.29
N GLU A 31 -2.68 -16.92 -3.44
CA GLU A 31 -2.56 -16.25 -2.14
C GLU A 31 -1.87 -14.88 -2.23
N CYS A 32 -2.07 -14.18 -3.34
CA CYS A 32 -1.23 -13.05 -3.70
C CYS A 32 -2.03 -11.81 -4.05
N ALA A 33 -1.58 -10.64 -3.57
CA ALA A 33 -2.17 -9.35 -3.88
C ALA A 33 -1.28 -8.57 -4.85
N GLY A 34 -1.84 -8.21 -6.00
CA GLY A 34 -1.19 -7.27 -6.90
C GLY A 34 -1.40 -5.85 -6.42
N LEU A 35 -0.34 -5.18 -6.00
CA LEU A 35 -0.40 -3.84 -5.44
C LEU A 35 -0.33 -2.82 -6.58
N ILE A 36 -1.49 -2.38 -7.06
CA ILE A 36 -1.56 -1.35 -8.09
C ILE A 36 -1.20 -0.01 -7.43
N PRO A 37 -0.13 0.65 -7.88
CA PRO A 37 0.31 1.90 -7.30
C PRO A 37 -0.74 3.00 -7.52
N ILE A 38 -0.65 4.03 -6.67
CA ILE A 38 -1.49 5.22 -6.83
C ILE A 38 -0.94 6.02 -8.02
N PRO A 39 -1.82 6.50 -8.91
CA PRO A 39 -1.41 7.40 -9.98
C PRO A 39 -0.84 8.71 -9.39
N ASP A 40 0.37 9.08 -9.79
CA ASP A 40 1.06 10.31 -9.34
C ASP A 40 1.10 11.40 -10.42
N GLU A 41 1.19 12.66 -10.02
CA GLU A 41 1.22 13.82 -10.93
C GLU A 41 2.24 13.64 -12.07
N HIS A 42 1.89 14.18 -13.23
CA HIS A 42 2.55 13.92 -14.51
C HIS A 42 4.03 14.38 -14.50
N ILE A 43 4.97 13.45 -14.34
CA ILE A 43 6.35 13.63 -14.84
C ILE A 43 6.29 13.43 -16.37
N PRO A 44 6.85 14.34 -17.17
CA PRO A 44 6.97 14.15 -18.61
C PRO A 44 7.60 12.79 -18.96
N GLN A 45 7.02 12.09 -19.93
CA GLN A 45 7.39 10.71 -20.28
C GLN A 45 8.85 10.58 -20.74
N ASP A 46 9.39 11.63 -21.36
CA ASP A 46 10.80 11.75 -21.77
C ASP A 46 11.78 11.87 -20.60
N ARG A 47 11.28 12.18 -19.39
CA ARG A 47 12.06 12.33 -18.16
C ARG A 47 11.79 11.21 -17.16
N LEU A 48 10.97 10.22 -17.52
CA LEU A 48 10.59 9.12 -16.63
C LEU A 48 11.75 8.10 -16.52
N PRO A 49 12.34 7.90 -15.34
CA PRO A 49 13.34 6.85 -15.18
C PRO A 49 12.70 5.46 -15.36
N ALA A 50 13.45 4.51 -15.91
CA ALA A 50 12.93 3.18 -16.26
C ALA A 50 12.30 2.41 -15.09
N HIS A 51 12.74 2.67 -13.85
CA HIS A 51 12.16 2.05 -12.64
C HIS A 51 10.86 2.72 -12.16
N LEU A 52 10.34 3.73 -12.86
CA LEU A 52 9.00 4.28 -12.67
C LEU A 52 8.10 4.03 -13.89
N ASP A 53 8.66 3.48 -14.97
CA ASP A 53 7.96 3.19 -16.22
C ASP A 53 6.98 2.00 -16.07
N PRO A 54 5.65 2.22 -16.21
CA PRO A 54 4.65 1.15 -16.14
C PRO A 54 4.69 0.17 -17.29
N CYS A 55 5.21 0.57 -18.46
CA CYS A 55 5.32 -0.27 -19.65
C CYS A 55 6.50 -1.25 -19.56
N ARG A 56 7.44 -1.02 -18.64
CA ARG A 56 8.62 -1.87 -18.44
C ARG A 56 8.53 -2.75 -17.20
N ALA A 57 7.74 -2.35 -16.21
CA ALA A 57 7.68 -3.05 -14.95
C ALA A 57 6.60 -4.13 -14.92
N ILE A 58 6.98 -5.29 -14.40
CA ILE A 58 6.10 -6.43 -14.18
C ILE A 58 5.56 -6.38 -12.76
N GLU A 59 4.26 -6.56 -12.62
CA GLU A 59 3.60 -6.74 -11.34
C GLU A 59 3.78 -8.22 -10.91
N PRO A 60 4.49 -8.49 -9.79
CA PRO A 60 4.91 -9.84 -9.43
C PRO A 60 3.77 -10.87 -9.28
N CYS A 61 2.60 -10.42 -8.85
CA CYS A 61 1.48 -11.30 -8.55
C CYS A 61 0.79 -11.86 -9.80
N THR A 62 0.51 -10.96 -10.73
CA THR A 62 -0.19 -11.24 -11.98
C THR A 62 0.77 -11.70 -13.07
N GLY A 63 2.04 -11.31 -13.01
CA GLY A 63 3.02 -11.50 -14.08
C GLY A 63 2.78 -10.57 -15.28
N LEU A 64 1.82 -9.63 -15.16
CA LEU A 64 1.49 -8.67 -16.19
C LEU A 64 2.32 -7.41 -16.01
N LYS A 65 2.51 -6.66 -17.09
CA LYS A 65 3.04 -5.30 -16.97
C LYS A 65 2.05 -4.44 -16.18
N TYR A 66 2.56 -3.50 -15.38
CA TYR A 66 1.71 -2.58 -14.63
C TYR A 66 0.78 -1.75 -15.53
N GLU A 67 1.19 -1.41 -16.76
CA GLU A 67 0.32 -0.74 -17.74
C GLU A 67 -0.99 -1.50 -18.03
N MET A 68 -0.97 -2.84 -17.93
CA MET A 68 -2.15 -3.69 -18.13
C MET A 68 -3.15 -3.57 -16.99
N LEU A 69 -2.65 -3.26 -15.79
CA LEU A 69 -3.44 -3.05 -14.58
C LEU A 69 -3.97 -1.62 -14.46
N GLN A 70 -3.47 -0.72 -15.32
CA GLN A 70 -3.93 0.66 -15.39
C GLN A 70 -5.12 0.79 -16.36
N PRO A 71 -6.10 1.66 -16.05
CA PRO A 71 -7.14 2.05 -16.98
C PRO A 71 -6.60 2.54 -18.33
N LEU A 72 -7.40 2.42 -19.39
CA LEU A 72 -7.04 2.92 -20.73
C LEU A 72 -6.83 4.44 -20.74
N GLU A 73 -7.63 5.16 -19.96
CA GLU A 73 -7.66 6.62 -19.90
C GLU A 73 -6.47 7.23 -19.14
N TRP A 74 -5.54 6.39 -18.68
CA TRP A 74 -4.49 6.76 -17.76
C TRP A 74 -3.13 6.79 -18.45
N SER A 75 -2.44 7.94 -18.34
CA SER A 75 -1.06 8.19 -18.78
C SER A 75 -0.06 8.28 -17.62
N TRP A 76 -0.37 7.63 -16.49
CA TRP A 76 0.24 7.94 -15.19
C TRP A 76 1.49 7.13 -14.87
N ILE A 77 2.24 7.68 -13.94
CA ILE A 77 3.46 7.12 -13.37
C ILE A 77 3.09 6.21 -12.20
N LEU A 78 3.88 5.15 -12.02
CA LEU A 78 3.76 4.30 -10.85
C LEU A 78 4.38 4.98 -9.63
N HIS A 79 3.55 5.46 -8.69
CA HIS A 79 4.01 5.71 -7.32
C HIS A 79 4.29 4.35 -6.66
N ARG A 80 5.50 3.79 -6.84
CA ARG A 80 5.86 2.44 -6.33
C ARG A 80 6.14 2.40 -4.84
N ASP A 81 5.54 3.29 -4.08
CA ASP A 81 5.80 3.45 -2.66
C ASP A 81 4.62 2.87 -1.86
N PRO A 82 4.86 1.95 -0.91
CA PRO A 82 6.16 1.46 -0.43
C PRO A 82 6.89 0.49 -1.37
N ARG A 83 8.23 0.64 -1.44
CA ARG A 83 9.17 -0.32 -2.02
C ARG A 83 9.58 -1.33 -0.97
N LEU A 84 8.67 -2.24 -0.65
CA LEU A 84 8.92 -3.32 0.32
C LEU A 84 10.03 -4.27 -0.14
N ASP A 85 10.31 -4.34 -1.43
CA ASP A 85 11.46 -5.06 -1.97
C ASP A 85 12.80 -4.35 -1.70
N LEU A 86 12.78 -3.03 -1.44
CA LEU A 86 13.97 -2.21 -1.23
C LEU A 86 14.09 -1.65 0.20
N GLY A 87 13.18 -2.02 1.11
CA GLY A 87 13.28 -1.64 2.51
C GLY A 87 12.96 -0.18 2.81
N PHE A 88 12.15 0.52 1.99
CA PHE A 88 11.80 1.91 2.26
C PHE A 88 10.37 2.30 1.89
N TYR A 89 9.93 3.41 2.48
CA TYR A 89 8.72 4.13 2.10
C TYR A 89 8.85 5.63 2.37
N THR A 90 8.38 6.47 1.46
CA THR A 90 8.36 7.92 1.64
C THR A 90 6.94 8.46 1.73
N ASP A 91 6.67 9.31 2.74
CA ASP A 91 5.43 10.07 2.85
C ASP A 91 5.67 11.33 3.70
N PRO A 92 5.14 12.51 3.33
CA PRO A 92 5.30 13.75 4.11
C PRO A 92 4.72 13.66 5.54
N ARG A 93 3.84 12.70 5.82
CA ARG A 93 3.07 12.61 7.07
C ARG A 93 3.73 11.77 8.17
N PHE A 94 4.94 11.24 7.97
CA PHE A 94 5.64 10.44 9.01
C PHE A 94 6.47 11.22 10.02
N ASN A 95 6.10 12.46 10.30
CA ASN A 95 6.77 13.28 11.31
C ASN A 95 6.76 12.66 12.74
N ARG A 96 5.94 11.64 13.00
CA ARG A 96 5.77 10.99 14.32
C ARG A 96 6.36 9.59 14.42
N VAL A 97 6.79 8.96 13.33
CA VAL A 97 7.39 7.62 13.34
C VAL A 97 8.85 7.72 13.78
N ARG A 98 9.34 6.72 14.52
CA ARG A 98 10.73 6.64 15.01
C ARG A 98 11.31 5.25 14.76
N SER A 99 12.63 5.13 14.86
CA SER A 99 13.32 3.84 14.85
C SER A 99 12.75 2.91 15.92
N GLY A 100 12.57 1.63 15.56
CA GLY A 100 11.94 0.60 16.37
C GLY A 100 10.41 0.53 16.27
N ASP A 101 9.75 1.48 15.59
CA ASP A 101 8.32 1.37 15.28
C ASP A 101 8.09 0.37 14.13
N ILE A 102 6.85 -0.14 14.03
CA ILE A 102 6.39 -0.94 12.89
C ILE A 102 5.33 -0.17 12.14
N VAL A 103 5.48 -0.09 10.82
CA VAL A 103 4.46 0.44 9.92
C VAL A 103 3.89 -0.70 9.10
N LEU A 104 2.63 -1.06 9.33
CA LEU A 104 1.88 -2.02 8.53
C LEU A 104 1.15 -1.30 7.39
N PHE A 105 1.30 -1.85 6.20
CA PHE A 105 0.71 -1.35 4.97
C PHE A 105 -0.62 -2.05 4.73
N VAL A 106 -1.68 -1.24 4.68
CA VAL A 106 -3.05 -1.68 4.48
C VAL A 106 -3.47 -1.33 3.05
N ALA A 107 -4.14 -2.25 2.38
CA ALA A 107 -4.64 -2.09 1.03
C ALA A 107 -6.12 -2.48 0.95
N GLY A 108 -6.84 -1.81 0.06
CA GLY A 108 -8.10 -2.34 -0.44
C GLY A 108 -7.83 -3.37 -1.53
N LEU A 109 -8.27 -4.61 -1.31
CA LEU A 109 -8.17 -5.70 -2.30
C LEU A 109 -9.53 -6.21 -2.77
N ALA A 110 -9.61 -6.62 -4.03
CA ALA A 110 -10.79 -7.26 -4.61
C ALA A 110 -10.42 -8.43 -5.52
N GLU A 111 -11.24 -9.48 -5.51
CA GLU A 111 -11.12 -10.57 -6.47
C GLU A 111 -11.87 -10.19 -7.74
N TYR A 112 -11.14 -10.18 -8.84
CA TYR A 112 -11.67 -9.96 -10.18
C TYR A 112 -11.95 -11.32 -10.85
N PRO A 113 -12.84 -11.38 -11.85
CA PRO A 113 -13.02 -12.58 -12.67
C PRO A 113 -11.68 -13.07 -13.23
N ARG A 114 -11.52 -14.39 -13.32
CA ARG A 114 -10.31 -15.00 -13.87
C ARG A 114 -10.03 -14.46 -15.27
N GLY A 115 -8.79 -14.07 -15.52
CA GLY A 115 -8.36 -13.53 -16.82
C GLY A 115 -8.74 -12.07 -17.09
N PHE A 116 -9.48 -11.40 -16.18
CA PHE A 116 -9.90 -10.01 -16.35
C PHE A 116 -8.74 -9.11 -16.77
N TRP A 117 -7.70 -8.99 -15.94
CA TRP A 117 -6.54 -8.13 -16.22
C TRP A 117 -5.66 -8.57 -17.40
N GLY A 118 -5.63 -9.87 -17.72
CA GLY A 118 -4.74 -10.42 -18.76
C GLY A 118 -5.32 -10.37 -20.18
N SER A 119 -6.63 -10.12 -20.32
CA SER A 119 -7.31 -10.14 -21.62
C SER A 119 -7.06 -8.90 -22.47
N ARG A 120 -7.06 -7.72 -21.84
CA ARG A 120 -6.81 -6.42 -22.45
C ARG A 120 -6.67 -5.36 -21.35
N ARG A 121 -6.30 -4.14 -21.75
CA ARG A 121 -6.53 -2.95 -20.91
C ARG A 121 -8.02 -2.62 -20.88
N TRP A 122 -8.49 -2.19 -19.72
CA TRP A 122 -9.89 -1.90 -19.47
C TRP A 122 -10.10 -0.41 -19.23
N SER A 123 -11.25 0.11 -19.64
CA SER A 123 -11.65 1.46 -19.25
C SER A 123 -11.91 1.53 -17.75
N ILE A 124 -11.75 2.72 -17.16
CA ILE A 124 -12.05 2.94 -15.74
C ILE A 124 -13.50 2.56 -15.40
N LYS A 125 -14.44 2.79 -16.34
CA LYS A 125 -15.86 2.45 -16.17
C LYS A 125 -16.06 0.95 -16.04
N GLU A 126 -15.37 0.14 -16.84
CA GLU A 126 -15.46 -1.31 -16.80
C GLU A 126 -14.85 -1.88 -15.52
N ILE A 127 -13.66 -1.40 -15.15
CA ILE A 127 -12.98 -1.80 -13.90
C ILE A 127 -13.89 -1.55 -12.70
N ARG A 128 -14.57 -0.39 -12.67
CA ARG A 128 -15.52 -0.02 -11.60
C ARG A 128 -16.74 -0.92 -11.55
N ARG A 129 -17.30 -1.29 -12.70
CA ARG A 129 -18.44 -2.20 -12.76
C ARG A 129 -18.06 -3.55 -12.14
N VAL A 130 -16.96 -4.13 -12.58
CA VAL A 130 -16.46 -5.42 -12.07
C VAL A 130 -16.14 -5.34 -10.59
N PHE A 131 -15.47 -4.27 -10.14
CA PHE A 131 -15.21 -4.05 -8.73
C PHE A 131 -16.51 -3.96 -7.90
N THR A 132 -17.52 -3.25 -8.38
CA THR A 132 -18.82 -3.12 -7.70
C THR A 132 -19.49 -4.47 -7.55
N ASP A 133 -19.40 -5.32 -8.59
CA ASP A 133 -19.90 -6.68 -8.55
C ASP A 133 -19.11 -7.54 -7.54
N SER A 134 -17.79 -7.39 -7.46
CA SER A 134 -16.98 -8.02 -6.41
C SER A 134 -17.40 -7.59 -5.00
N VAL A 135 -17.71 -6.30 -4.78
CA VAL A 135 -18.23 -5.80 -3.49
C VAL A 135 -19.59 -6.41 -3.18
N ARG A 136 -20.52 -6.43 -4.15
CA ARG A 136 -21.85 -7.06 -4.00
C ARG A 136 -21.74 -8.52 -3.60
N GLN A 137 -20.76 -9.24 -4.14
CA GLN A 137 -20.49 -10.65 -3.87
C GLN A 137 -19.66 -10.89 -2.59
N GLY A 138 -19.26 -9.85 -1.85
CA GLY A 138 -18.40 -9.99 -0.67
C GLY A 138 -16.98 -10.47 -1.00
N LYS A 139 -16.51 -10.18 -2.22
CA LYS A 139 -15.16 -10.52 -2.73
C LYS A 139 -14.21 -9.33 -2.74
N ALA A 140 -14.51 -8.31 -1.95
CA ALA A 140 -13.65 -7.15 -1.75
C ALA A 140 -13.55 -6.85 -0.25
N GLY A 141 -12.40 -6.34 0.17
CA GLY A 141 -12.13 -6.07 1.57
C GLY A 141 -10.86 -5.25 1.79
N ILE A 142 -10.49 -5.11 3.05
CA ILE A 142 -9.31 -4.37 3.49
C ILE A 142 -8.35 -5.35 4.15
N TYR A 143 -7.09 -5.31 3.73
CA TYR A 143 -6.06 -6.27 4.10
C TYR A 143 -4.77 -5.59 4.51
N VAL A 144 -4.01 -6.18 5.42
CA VAL A 144 -2.58 -5.90 5.56
C VAL A 144 -1.85 -6.69 4.50
N VAL A 145 -1.01 -6.02 3.72
CA VAL A 145 -0.26 -6.63 2.61
C VAL A 145 1.23 -6.76 2.92
N GLY A 146 1.72 -6.02 3.91
CA GLY A 146 3.12 -6.01 4.30
C GLY A 146 3.41 -5.00 5.39
N GLY A 147 4.69 -4.78 5.68
CA GLY A 147 5.12 -3.79 6.66
C GLY A 147 6.59 -3.43 6.54
N ILE A 148 7.01 -2.41 7.30
CA ILE A 148 8.41 -2.05 7.55
C ILE A 148 8.62 -1.97 9.06
N ILE A 149 9.63 -2.69 9.55
CA ILE A 149 10.24 -2.47 10.85
C ILE A 149 11.25 -1.35 10.67
N VAL A 150 10.97 -0.18 11.25
CA VAL A 150 11.71 1.05 10.97
C VAL A 150 13.05 1.01 11.69
N GLU A 151 14.14 1.10 10.95
CA GLU A 151 15.49 1.21 11.49
C GLU A 151 15.96 2.67 11.49
N LYS A 152 15.56 3.42 10.46
CA LYS A 152 15.95 4.82 10.27
C LYS A 152 14.80 5.65 9.74
N VAL A 153 14.72 6.90 10.23
CA VAL A 153 13.79 7.92 9.76
C VAL A 153 14.58 9.12 9.28
N LEU A 154 14.39 9.51 8.03
CA LEU A 154 15.04 10.69 7.44
C LEU A 154 13.98 11.71 7.03
N ASN A 155 13.98 12.87 7.68
CA ASN A 155 13.16 14.00 7.23
C ASN A 155 13.95 14.81 6.19
N ILE A 156 13.63 14.62 4.91
CA ILE A 156 14.42 15.18 3.81
C ILE A 156 14.40 16.72 3.86
N SER A 157 13.27 17.33 4.23
CA SER A 157 13.14 18.80 4.39
C SER A 157 14.07 19.40 5.46
N ARG A 158 14.60 18.58 6.39
CA ARG A 158 15.47 19.03 7.47
C ARG A 158 16.96 18.80 7.20
N LEU A 159 17.30 18.18 6.07
CA LEU A 159 18.71 17.96 5.69
C LEU A 159 19.25 19.20 4.99
N LYS A 160 20.48 19.60 5.31
CA LYS A 160 21.15 20.80 4.78
C LYS A 160 21.14 20.86 3.23
N ASP A 161 21.28 19.71 2.57
CA ASP A 161 21.25 19.59 1.10
C ASP A 161 20.07 18.73 0.59
N GLY A 162 18.99 18.62 1.38
CA GLY A 162 17.76 17.90 1.02
C GLY A 162 18.01 16.49 0.48
N TRP A 163 17.54 16.24 -0.75
CA TRP A 163 17.69 14.96 -1.45
C TRP A 163 19.14 14.54 -1.67
N LYS A 164 20.06 15.47 -1.96
CA LYS A 164 21.48 15.12 -2.15
C LYS A 164 22.02 14.43 -0.91
N LYS A 165 21.76 15.01 0.27
CA LYS A 165 22.18 14.43 1.54
C LYS A 165 21.43 13.13 1.86
N ALA A 166 20.14 13.06 1.53
CA ALA A 166 19.35 11.84 1.71
C ALA A 166 19.93 10.66 0.91
N LEU A 167 20.35 10.89 -0.33
CA LEU A 167 20.95 9.88 -1.20
C LEU A 167 22.35 9.45 -0.77
N GLU A 168 23.16 10.35 -0.20
CA GLU A 168 24.42 9.97 0.43
C GLU A 168 24.19 9.01 1.62
N ILE A 169 23.14 9.24 2.39
CA ILE A 169 22.81 8.45 3.58
C ILE A 169 22.14 7.12 3.20
N ALA A 170 21.27 7.14 2.19
CA ALA A 170 20.48 6.00 1.76
C ALA A 170 20.29 6.03 0.24
N PRO A 171 21.25 5.50 -0.54
CA PRO A 171 21.22 5.55 -2.02
C PRO A 171 19.98 4.89 -2.64
N ILE A 172 19.34 3.97 -1.91
CA ILE A 172 18.12 3.30 -2.33
C ILE A 172 16.94 4.26 -2.53
N LEU A 173 16.97 5.44 -1.90
CA LEU A 173 15.93 6.45 -2.04
C LEU A 173 15.87 7.07 -3.45
N LYS A 174 16.87 6.81 -4.32
CA LYS A 174 16.79 7.15 -5.74
C LYS A 174 15.62 6.45 -6.46
N TYR A 175 15.10 5.38 -5.87
CA TYR A 175 13.94 4.64 -6.38
C TYR A 175 12.60 5.17 -5.84
N SER A 176 12.62 6.21 -5.00
CA SER A 176 11.42 6.90 -4.54
C SER A 176 10.88 7.78 -5.67
N PRO A 177 9.56 7.74 -5.98
CA PRO A 177 8.97 8.67 -6.93
C PRO A 177 9.16 10.12 -6.50
N HIS A 178 9.04 10.41 -5.19
CA HIS A 178 9.18 11.75 -4.61
C HIS A 178 10.54 12.43 -4.93
N TYR A 179 11.59 11.65 -5.19
CA TYR A 179 12.90 12.20 -5.59
C TYR A 179 12.83 12.98 -6.91
N TYR A 180 11.94 12.59 -7.81
CA TYR A 180 11.81 13.16 -9.15
C TYR A 180 10.88 14.37 -9.21
N HIS A 181 10.29 14.78 -8.08
CA HIS A 181 9.47 15.98 -7.96
C HIS A 181 10.27 17.11 -7.31
N GLY A 182 10.53 18.18 -8.07
CA GLY A 182 11.49 19.23 -7.70
C GLY A 182 11.22 19.97 -6.38
N ASN A 183 10.01 19.85 -5.82
CA ASN A 183 9.60 20.50 -4.57
C ASN A 183 9.06 19.53 -3.51
N ASP A 184 9.27 18.22 -3.67
CA ASP A 184 8.78 17.23 -2.73
C ASP A 184 9.87 16.79 -1.76
N TYR A 185 9.62 16.95 -0.46
CA TYR A 185 10.59 16.66 0.60
C TYR A 185 9.94 15.83 1.72
N PRO A 186 9.62 14.56 1.45
CA PRO A 186 8.90 13.71 2.38
C PRO A 186 9.76 13.28 3.58
N VAL A 187 9.14 12.54 4.50
CA VAL A 187 9.88 11.72 5.47
C VAL A 187 10.06 10.32 4.89
N ALA A 188 11.31 9.86 4.83
CA ALA A 188 11.65 8.50 4.43
C ALA A 188 11.77 7.58 5.66
N LEU A 189 11.05 6.47 5.61
CA LEU A 189 11.20 5.35 6.52
C LEU A 189 12.07 4.30 5.83
N ILE A 190 13.13 3.86 6.51
CA ILE A 190 14.05 2.85 6.00
C ILE A 190 14.17 1.74 7.05
N GLY A 191 14.14 0.49 6.63
CA GLY A 191 14.40 -0.64 7.53
C GLY A 191 14.05 -1.98 6.90
N LYS A 192 13.77 -2.97 7.75
CA LYS A 192 13.42 -4.33 7.32
C LYS A 192 11.96 -4.38 6.91
N SER A 193 11.74 -4.41 5.62
CA SER A 193 10.43 -4.61 5.00
C SER A 193 10.04 -6.08 4.97
N PHE A 194 8.74 -6.32 4.84
CA PHE A 194 8.21 -7.65 4.57
C PHE A 194 6.89 -7.61 3.83
N ILE A 195 6.59 -8.69 3.10
CA ILE A 195 5.31 -8.95 2.43
C ILE A 195 4.60 -10.09 3.16
N LEU A 196 3.27 -10.02 3.22
CA LEU A 196 2.43 -11.07 3.80
C LEU A 196 1.79 -11.93 2.70
N GLU A 197 1.99 -13.24 2.79
CA GLU A 197 1.38 -14.24 1.90
C GLU A 197 0.67 -15.33 2.72
N PRO A 198 -0.68 -15.41 2.69
CA PRO A 198 -1.59 -14.47 2.06
C PRO A 198 -1.67 -13.09 2.78
N PRO A 199 -2.17 -12.04 2.10
CA PRO A 199 -2.58 -10.80 2.75
C PRO A 199 -3.59 -11.04 3.88
N LEU A 200 -3.43 -10.34 5.00
CA LEU A 200 -4.25 -10.58 6.19
C LEU A 200 -5.51 -9.70 6.22
N PRO A 201 -6.72 -10.26 6.28
CA PRO A 201 -7.95 -9.45 6.33
C PRO A 201 -8.05 -8.70 7.66
N VAL A 202 -8.26 -7.39 7.57
CA VAL A 202 -8.55 -6.52 8.73
C VAL A 202 -10.00 -6.08 8.79
N SER A 203 -10.71 -6.17 7.67
CA SER A 203 -12.16 -6.04 7.58
C SER A 203 -12.77 -7.38 7.19
N LYS A 204 -13.90 -7.76 7.83
CA LYS A 204 -14.70 -8.88 7.32
C LYS A 204 -15.37 -8.46 6.00
N PRO A 205 -15.36 -9.29 4.95
CA PRO A 205 -16.17 -9.03 3.77
C PRO A 205 -17.65 -9.09 4.14
N VAL A 206 -18.43 -8.12 3.65
CA VAL A 206 -19.87 -8.09 3.84
C VAL A 206 -20.50 -7.85 2.47
N PRO A 207 -21.36 -8.74 1.97
CA PRO A 207 -22.04 -8.52 0.68
C PRO A 207 -22.68 -7.14 0.60
N GLY A 208 -22.36 -6.39 -0.44
CA GLY A 208 -22.87 -5.04 -0.67
C GLY A 208 -22.21 -3.93 0.15
N LYS A 209 -21.23 -4.25 1.02
CA LYS A 209 -20.48 -3.24 1.79
C LYS A 209 -18.98 -3.40 1.59
N LEU A 210 -18.34 -2.30 1.20
CA LEU A 210 -16.90 -2.25 1.01
C LEU A 210 -16.11 -2.34 2.33
N VAL A 211 -16.70 -1.78 3.39
CA VAL A 211 -16.11 -1.69 4.72
C VAL A 211 -17.02 -2.45 5.66
N GLY A 212 -16.53 -3.59 6.14
CA GLY A 212 -17.17 -4.40 7.15
C GLY A 212 -16.56 -4.16 8.54
N PRO A 213 -17.08 -4.87 9.55
CA PRO A 213 -16.55 -4.80 10.91
C PRO A 213 -15.11 -5.31 10.97
N PRO A 214 -14.33 -4.90 11.99
CA PRO A 214 -12.96 -5.36 12.16
C PRO A 214 -12.92 -6.89 12.33
N THR A 215 -11.86 -7.52 11.81
CA THR A 215 -11.63 -8.95 12.06
C THR A 215 -11.19 -9.19 13.50
N ARG A 216 -11.35 -10.44 13.99
CA ARG A 216 -10.81 -10.85 15.31
C ARG A 216 -9.30 -10.60 15.39
N LEU A 217 -8.60 -10.75 14.26
CA LEU A 217 -7.17 -10.47 14.16
C LEU A 217 -6.85 -9.00 14.43
N LEU A 218 -7.60 -8.08 13.81
CA LEU A 218 -7.42 -6.65 14.06
C LEU A 218 -7.74 -6.27 15.51
N VAL A 219 -8.79 -6.86 16.09
CA VAL A 219 -9.14 -6.67 17.51
C VAL A 219 -8.03 -7.18 18.43
N LYS A 220 -7.43 -8.34 18.15
CA LYS A 220 -6.28 -8.85 18.91
C LYS A 220 -5.07 -7.92 18.85
N LEU A 221 -4.81 -7.31 17.69
CA LEU A 221 -3.68 -6.39 17.48
C LEU A 221 -3.89 -5.04 18.17
N LEU A 222 -5.03 -4.39 17.94
CA LEU A 222 -5.26 -3.00 18.37
C LEU A 222 -6.05 -2.86 19.66
N GLY A 223 -6.74 -3.91 20.10
CA GLY A 223 -7.83 -3.81 21.08
C GLY A 223 -9.15 -3.44 20.41
N GLU A 224 -10.27 -3.79 21.05
CA GLU A 224 -11.61 -3.64 20.48
C GLU A 224 -11.96 -2.18 20.13
N GLU A 225 -11.82 -1.27 21.09
CA GLU A 225 -12.16 0.14 20.90
C GLU A 225 -11.41 0.76 19.71
N LYS A 226 -10.08 0.55 19.65
CA LYS A 226 -9.23 1.08 18.57
C LYS A 226 -9.52 0.41 17.23
N ALA A 227 -9.76 -0.89 17.20
CA ALA A 227 -10.11 -1.61 15.97
C ALA A 227 -11.43 -1.10 15.37
N TYR A 228 -12.45 -0.91 16.20
CA TYR A 228 -13.73 -0.35 15.74
C TYR A 228 -13.61 1.13 15.38
N ALA A 229 -12.82 1.93 16.10
CA ALA A 229 -12.54 3.32 15.73
C ALA A 229 -11.84 3.43 14.37
N TYR A 230 -10.87 2.54 14.10
CA TYR A 230 -10.18 2.45 12.82
C TYR A 230 -11.14 2.05 11.68
N ALA A 231 -12.00 1.06 11.93
CA ALA A 231 -13.01 0.60 10.97
C ALA A 231 -14.04 1.70 10.63
N ARG A 232 -14.56 2.45 11.63
CA ARG A 232 -15.48 3.59 11.43
C ARG A 232 -14.87 4.70 10.56
N LYS A 233 -13.53 4.80 10.55
CA LYS A 233 -12.78 5.74 9.70
C LYS A 233 -12.35 5.10 8.38
N ASN A 234 -13.02 4.02 7.93
CA ASN A 234 -12.72 3.29 6.69
C ASN A 234 -11.25 2.85 6.59
N TYR A 235 -10.66 2.52 7.75
CA TYR A 235 -9.26 2.11 7.86
C TYR A 235 -8.29 3.19 7.33
N ARG A 236 -8.60 4.48 7.53
CA ARG A 236 -7.74 5.60 7.12
C ARG A 236 -6.64 5.94 8.15
N LYS A 237 -5.51 6.43 7.61
CA LYS A 237 -4.17 6.58 8.23
C LYS A 237 -4.10 7.04 9.69
N SER A 238 -5.00 7.92 10.16
CA SER A 238 -4.82 8.62 11.44
C SER A 238 -5.28 7.87 12.70
N SER A 239 -5.92 6.71 12.56
CA SER A 239 -6.56 6.02 13.71
C SER A 239 -6.05 4.60 13.98
N GLY A 240 -5.23 4.04 13.10
CA GLY A 240 -4.62 2.71 13.26
C GLY A 240 -3.34 2.69 14.11
N ARG A 241 -3.12 3.70 14.97
CA ARG A 241 -1.93 3.78 15.83
C ARG A 241 -2.21 3.12 17.17
N ALA A 242 -1.33 2.21 17.58
CA ALA A 242 -1.38 1.59 18.90
C ALA A 242 0.02 1.38 19.46
N GLU A 243 0.13 1.36 20.78
CA GLU A 243 1.34 0.88 21.47
C GLU A 243 1.12 -0.60 21.72
N VAL A 244 1.95 -1.43 21.08
CA VAL A 244 1.80 -2.87 21.07
C VAL A 244 3.20 -3.46 21.09
N GLU A 245 3.40 -4.49 21.90
CA GLU A 245 4.68 -5.20 21.97
C GLU A 245 5.03 -5.83 20.61
N MET A 246 6.30 -5.68 20.20
CA MET A 246 6.81 -6.23 18.94
C MET A 246 6.53 -7.72 18.81
N GLU A 247 6.78 -8.46 19.89
CA GLU A 247 6.57 -9.92 19.94
C GLU A 247 5.13 -10.29 19.64
N LYS A 248 4.16 -9.57 20.22
CA LYS A 248 2.74 -9.78 19.97
C LYS A 248 2.38 -9.51 18.50
N ILE A 249 2.92 -8.46 17.90
CA ILE A 249 2.68 -8.12 16.49
C ILE A 249 3.22 -9.24 15.60
N LEU A 250 4.51 -9.57 15.76
CA LEU A 250 5.17 -10.59 14.95
C LEU A 250 4.53 -11.97 15.14
N TYR A 251 4.13 -12.32 16.36
CA TYR A 251 3.40 -13.55 16.64
C TYR A 251 2.07 -13.62 15.88
N VAL A 252 1.24 -12.58 15.96
CA VAL A 252 -0.03 -12.54 15.23
C VAL A 252 0.19 -12.62 13.72
N LEU A 253 1.19 -11.92 13.18
CA LEU A 253 1.49 -11.97 11.75
C LEU A 253 1.94 -13.37 11.32
N ARG A 254 2.91 -13.97 12.00
CA ARG A 254 3.46 -15.31 11.69
C ARG A 254 2.43 -16.42 11.80
N MET A 255 1.52 -16.34 12.78
CA MET A 255 0.47 -17.34 12.96
C MET A 255 -0.59 -17.33 11.85
N ASN A 256 -0.66 -16.26 11.05
CA ASN A 256 -1.73 -16.08 10.06
C ASN A 256 -1.23 -15.92 8.62
N ALA A 257 0.07 -15.62 8.41
CA ALA A 257 0.66 -15.46 7.10
C ALA A 257 2.17 -15.78 7.12
N LYS A 258 2.69 -16.17 5.95
CA LYS A 258 4.14 -16.21 5.70
C LYS A 258 4.64 -14.77 5.59
N ILE A 259 5.80 -14.52 6.19
CA ILE A 259 6.50 -13.23 6.12
C ILE A 259 7.67 -13.43 5.16
N LEU A 260 7.62 -12.75 4.02
CA LEU A 260 8.70 -12.72 3.04
C LEU A 260 9.50 -11.44 3.22
N PHE A 261 10.82 -11.56 3.40
CA PHE A 261 11.77 -10.45 3.50
C PHE A 261 12.43 -10.16 2.17
#